data_AF-A0A0F9I8H5-F1
#
_entry.id   AF-A0A0F9I8H5-F1
#
_cell.length_a   1.000
_cell.length_b   1.000
_cell.length_c   1.000
_cell.angle_alpha   90.00
_cell.angle_beta   90.00
_cell.angle_gamma   90.00
#
_symmetry.space_group_name_H-M   'P 1'
#
loop_
_entity.id
_entity.type
_entity.pdbx_description
1 polymer ?
#
loop_
_entity_poly.entity_id
_entity_poly.type
_entity_poly.pdbx_seq_one_letter_code
_entity_poly.pdbx_strand_id
1 'polypeptide(L)'
;MTQEVFKPSLATPVGQSPLQEFTAILESWEAETRESPSDTPGDAPRKYQVITFNFKDLDVIRSTEPYVFPIAVLSIGYAPPAASRGNTRWEALAGSIRKLTPDPDLDVLVGKRQTWEMLPGTLRQPVLEEDGTPKLDGRLRPLWADADVDCWHITEVEGLGTTAESDEAFMDFLIQAADGKTQSAWYETLLQDRRVTSRNDIVTAITDRKLLDTLTAAGKLTEDAEGVLHKV
;
A
#
# COMPACT_ATOMS: atom_id res chain seq x y z
N MET A 1 -47.65 -15.56 -3.84
CA MET A 1 -46.22 -15.25 -4.04
C MET A 1 -45.45 -16.12 -3.08
N THR A 2 -44.87 -17.22 -3.56
CA THR A 2 -44.03 -18.11 -2.76
C THR A 2 -42.65 -17.48 -2.66
N GLN A 3 -42.26 -17.06 -1.46
CA GLN A 3 -40.94 -16.55 -1.16
C GLN A 3 -39.94 -17.69 -1.34
N GLU A 4 -38.98 -17.54 -2.26
CA GLU A 4 -37.92 -18.53 -2.43
C GLU A 4 -37.13 -18.66 -1.13
N VAL A 5 -36.97 -19.90 -0.66
CA VAL A 5 -36.19 -20.20 0.53
C VAL A 5 -34.73 -19.90 0.22
N PHE A 6 -34.20 -18.84 0.84
CA PHE A 6 -32.80 -18.47 0.75
C PHE A 6 -31.91 -19.66 1.12
N LYS A 7 -31.12 -20.14 0.14
CA LYS A 7 -30.06 -21.12 0.37
C LYS A 7 -28.71 -20.41 0.32
N PRO A 8 -27.93 -20.41 1.41
CA PRO A 8 -26.60 -19.82 1.39
C PRO A 8 -25.69 -20.60 0.42
N SER A 9 -24.94 -19.86 -0.41
CA SER A 9 -23.94 -20.45 -1.29
C SER A 9 -22.74 -20.92 -0.47
N LEU A 10 -22.24 -22.12 -0.77
CA LEU A 10 -20.98 -22.65 -0.24
C LEU A 10 -19.81 -22.39 -1.19
N ALA A 11 -20.03 -21.64 -2.29
CA ALA A 11 -18.95 -21.28 -3.19
C ALA A 11 -17.97 -20.34 -2.47
N THR A 12 -16.67 -20.57 -2.67
CA THR A 12 -15.65 -19.64 -2.24
C THR A 12 -15.95 -18.27 -2.87
N PRO A 13 -16.09 -17.19 -2.09
CA PRO A 13 -16.29 -15.86 -2.65
C PRO A 13 -15.12 -15.53 -3.58
N VAL A 14 -15.41 -15.29 -4.86
CA VAL A 14 -14.41 -14.91 -5.88
C VAL A 14 -14.40 -13.39 -6.13
N GLY A 15 -15.20 -12.63 -5.37
CA GLY A 15 -15.35 -11.19 -5.48
C GLY A 15 -14.50 -10.42 -4.47
N GLN A 16 -14.07 -9.22 -4.85
CA GLN A 16 -13.60 -8.21 -3.91
C GLN A 16 -14.72 -7.92 -2.90
N SER A 17 -14.38 -7.73 -1.62
CA SER A 17 -15.34 -7.25 -0.61
C SER A 17 -16.03 -5.98 -1.12
N PRO A 18 -17.36 -5.81 -0.91
CA PRO A 18 -18.04 -4.57 -1.32
C PRO A 18 -17.58 -3.36 -0.49
N LEU A 19 -16.92 -3.59 0.65
CA LEU A 19 -16.34 -2.56 1.50
C LEU A 19 -15.35 -1.70 0.71
N GLN A 20 -15.45 -0.39 0.87
CA GLN A 20 -14.55 0.61 0.30
C GLN A 20 -13.86 1.43 1.39
N GLU A 21 -14.52 1.61 2.53
CA GLU A 21 -13.98 2.32 3.69
C GLU A 21 -14.68 1.80 4.94
N PHE A 22 -13.92 1.46 5.98
CA PHE A 22 -14.48 0.99 7.24
C PHE A 22 -13.51 1.22 8.39
N THR A 23 -14.05 1.21 9.60
CA THR A 23 -13.27 1.13 10.84
C THR A 23 -13.55 -0.21 11.51
N ALA A 24 -12.53 -0.91 11.99
CA ALA A 24 -12.70 -2.17 12.71
C ALA A 24 -11.53 -2.49 13.63
N ILE A 25 -11.69 -3.48 14.50
CA ILE A 25 -10.60 -4.04 15.29
C ILE A 25 -10.03 -5.25 14.56
N LEU A 26 -8.71 -5.24 14.29
CA LEU A 26 -8.02 -6.42 13.75
C LEU A 26 -7.91 -7.47 14.86
N GLU A 27 -8.62 -8.58 14.73
CA GLU A 27 -8.60 -9.66 15.71
C GLU A 27 -7.39 -10.58 15.54
N SER A 28 -7.08 -10.95 14.30
CA SER A 28 -5.93 -11.78 13.98
C SER A 28 -5.55 -11.62 12.51
N TRP A 29 -4.34 -12.06 12.17
CA TRP A 29 -3.93 -12.28 10.79
C TRP A 29 -3.30 -13.66 10.65
N GLU A 30 -3.44 -14.25 9.46
CA GLU A 30 -2.90 -15.57 9.15
C GLU A 30 -2.21 -15.55 7.78
N ALA A 31 -1.08 -16.25 7.67
CA ALA A 31 -0.39 -16.44 6.39
C ALA A 31 -0.65 -17.86 5.86
N GLU A 32 -1.23 -17.94 4.67
CA GLU A 32 -1.43 -19.20 3.96
C GLU A 32 -0.52 -19.27 2.73
N THR A 33 0.11 -20.43 2.50
CA THR A 33 0.74 -20.72 1.20
C THR A 33 -0.27 -21.43 0.31
N ARG A 34 -0.57 -20.84 -0.84
CA ARG A 34 -1.44 -21.40 -1.87
C ARG A 34 -0.64 -21.80 -3.09
N GLU A 35 -1.17 -22.76 -3.83
CA GLU A 35 -0.58 -23.23 -5.07
C GLU A 35 -1.51 -22.86 -6.23
N SER A 36 -0.96 -22.20 -7.25
CA SER A 36 -1.64 -21.96 -8.51
C SER A 36 -1.08 -22.92 -9.56
N PRO A 37 -1.91 -23.45 -10.46
CA PRO A 37 -1.42 -24.15 -11.64
C PRO A 37 -0.39 -23.30 -12.38
N SER A 38 0.69 -23.91 -12.87
CA SER A 38 1.63 -23.20 -13.73
C SER A 38 0.99 -22.93 -15.10
N ASP A 39 1.30 -21.78 -15.69
CA ASP A 39 0.91 -21.44 -17.06
C ASP A 39 1.60 -22.35 -18.10
N THR A 40 2.70 -23.01 -17.72
CA THR A 40 3.42 -23.94 -18.59
C THR A 40 3.02 -25.39 -18.27
N PRO A 41 2.56 -26.16 -19.26
CA PRO A 41 2.31 -27.59 -19.08
C PRO A 41 3.57 -28.34 -18.64
N GLY A 42 3.52 -29.01 -17.47
CA GLY A 42 4.62 -29.81 -16.92
C GLY A 42 5.50 -29.11 -15.88
N ASP A 43 5.32 -27.80 -15.68
CA ASP A 43 6.01 -27.07 -14.61
C ASP A 43 5.34 -27.30 -13.25
N ALA A 44 6.15 -27.19 -12.18
CA ALA A 44 5.65 -27.25 -10.81
C ALA A 44 4.66 -26.10 -10.53
N PRO A 45 3.62 -26.32 -9.69
CA PRO A 45 2.68 -25.28 -9.29
C PRO A 45 3.40 -24.06 -8.72
N ARG A 46 2.92 -22.87 -9.09
CA ARG A 46 3.43 -21.62 -8.52
C ARG A 46 2.92 -21.48 -7.10
N LYS A 47 3.84 -21.47 -6.15
CA LYS A 47 3.54 -21.17 -4.74
C LYS A 47 3.42 -19.66 -4.58
N TYR A 48 2.34 -19.20 -3.98
CA TYR A 48 2.14 -17.81 -3.60
C TYR A 48 1.61 -17.76 -2.17
N GLN A 49 1.88 -16.68 -1.47
CA GLN A 49 1.38 -16.50 -0.11
C GLN A 49 0.18 -15.56 -0.13
N VAL A 50 -0.74 -15.76 0.79
CA VAL A 50 -1.90 -14.90 1.00
C VAL A 50 -1.96 -14.59 2.49
N ILE A 51 -2.03 -13.31 2.82
CA ILE A 51 -2.23 -12.85 4.20
C ILE A 51 -3.72 -12.55 4.34
N THR A 52 -4.35 -13.22 5.30
CA THR A 52 -5.76 -13.05 5.65
C THR A 52 -5.87 -12.26 6.94
N PHE A 53 -6.63 -11.18 6.93
CA PHE A 53 -6.92 -10.32 8.06
C PHE A 53 -8.35 -10.55 8.53
N ASN A 54 -8.51 -10.86 9.81
CA ASN A 54 -9.81 -11.08 10.43
C ASN A 54 -10.18 -9.87 11.28
N PHE A 55 -11.29 -9.22 10.94
CA PHE A 55 -11.78 -8.03 11.62
C PHE A 55 -13.07 -8.31 12.38
N LYS A 56 -13.22 -7.63 13.52
CA LYS A 56 -14.44 -7.57 14.30
C LYS A 56 -14.79 -6.14 14.64
N ASP A 57 -16.03 -5.95 15.08
CA ASP A 57 -16.57 -4.64 15.46
C ASP A 57 -16.46 -3.65 14.29
N LEU A 58 -16.98 -4.11 13.14
CA LEU A 58 -16.91 -3.41 11.87
C LEU A 58 -17.94 -2.28 11.80
N ASP A 59 -17.45 -1.05 11.66
CA ASP A 59 -18.20 0.15 11.36
C ASP A 59 -17.97 0.53 9.89
N VAL A 60 -18.98 0.27 9.05
CA VAL A 60 -18.89 0.52 7.60
C VAL A 60 -19.13 2.00 7.29
N ILE A 61 -18.15 2.64 6.66
CA ILE A 61 -18.22 4.06 6.26
C ILE A 61 -18.68 4.16 4.80
N ARG A 62 -18.05 3.38 3.91
CA ARG A 62 -18.35 3.34 2.47
C ARG A 62 -18.32 1.91 1.96
N SER A 63 -19.33 1.54 1.18
CA SER A 63 -19.44 0.22 0.54
C SER A 63 -20.21 0.35 -0.77
N THR A 64 -19.87 -0.46 -1.78
CA THR A 64 -20.58 -0.50 -3.07
C THR A 64 -21.94 -1.19 -2.96
N GLU A 65 -22.07 -2.12 -2.02
CA GLU A 65 -23.30 -2.82 -1.70
C GLU A 65 -23.57 -2.75 -0.18
N PRO A 66 -24.84 -2.80 0.28
CA PRO A 66 -25.14 -2.80 1.71
C PRO A 66 -24.42 -3.94 2.45
N TYR A 67 -23.62 -3.59 3.44
CA TYR A 67 -22.86 -4.55 4.26
C TYR A 67 -23.37 -4.50 5.70
N VAL A 68 -23.97 -5.60 6.16
CA VAL A 68 -24.66 -5.67 7.46
C VAL A 68 -23.94 -6.54 8.49
N PHE A 69 -22.81 -7.15 8.10
CA PHE A 69 -22.07 -8.05 8.99
C PHE A 69 -21.12 -7.23 9.88
N PRO A 70 -21.03 -7.56 11.18
CA PRO A 70 -20.15 -6.86 12.13
C PRO A 70 -18.69 -7.34 12.07
N ILE A 71 -18.35 -8.18 11.09
CA ILE A 71 -17.04 -8.77 10.88
C ILE A 71 -16.66 -8.61 9.41
N ALA A 72 -15.37 -8.57 9.12
CA ALA A 72 -14.86 -8.62 7.75
C ALA A 72 -13.63 -9.53 7.69
N VAL A 73 -13.47 -10.23 6.57
CA VAL A 73 -12.25 -11.01 6.29
C VAL A 73 -11.69 -10.51 4.97
N LEU A 74 -10.44 -10.04 5.00
CA LEU A 74 -9.75 -9.54 3.81
C LEU A 74 -8.52 -10.38 3.54
N SER A 75 -8.34 -10.79 2.29
CA SER A 75 -7.16 -11.56 1.87
C SER A 75 -6.35 -10.79 0.84
N ILE A 76 -5.05 -10.63 1.09
CA ILE A 76 -4.14 -9.90 0.22
C ILE A 76 -2.97 -10.83 -0.15
N GLY A 77 -2.72 -10.95 -1.45
CA GLY A 77 -1.59 -11.74 -1.96
C GLY A 77 -0.26 -11.12 -1.56
N TYR A 78 0.63 -11.93 -0.97
CA TYR A 78 1.96 -11.55 -0.56
C TYR A 78 3.01 -12.22 -1.45
N ALA A 79 3.97 -11.40 -1.88
CA ALA A 79 5.18 -11.86 -2.52
C ALA A 79 6.38 -11.37 -1.68
N PRO A 80 7.30 -12.25 -1.27
CA PRO A 80 8.47 -11.84 -0.51
C PRO A 80 9.33 -10.86 -1.33
N PRO A 81 10.08 -9.94 -0.69
CA PRO A 81 10.85 -8.92 -1.39
C PRO A 81 11.80 -9.48 -2.46
N ALA A 82 12.40 -10.66 -2.23
CA ALA A 82 13.28 -11.31 -3.20
C ALA A 82 12.58 -11.77 -4.50
N ALA A 83 11.25 -11.97 -4.45
CA ALA A 83 10.43 -12.40 -5.59
C ALA A 83 9.50 -11.28 -6.11
N SER A 84 9.32 -10.22 -5.33
CA SER A 84 8.48 -9.07 -5.69
C SER A 84 9.26 -8.08 -6.55
N ARG A 85 8.61 -7.55 -7.59
CA ARG A 85 9.13 -6.43 -8.38
C ARG A 85 8.58 -5.07 -7.91
N GLY A 86 7.95 -5.02 -6.74
CA GLY A 86 7.20 -3.85 -6.26
C GLY A 86 5.82 -3.73 -6.92
N ASN A 87 5.13 -2.61 -6.65
CA ASN A 87 3.82 -2.25 -7.24
C ASN A 87 2.78 -3.38 -7.13
N THR A 88 2.63 -3.95 -5.93
CA THR A 88 1.64 -4.97 -5.59
C THR A 88 0.62 -4.43 -4.59
N ARG A 89 -0.55 -5.05 -4.48
CA ARG A 89 -1.56 -4.68 -3.45
C ARG A 89 -0.97 -4.77 -2.03
N TRP A 90 -0.06 -5.71 -1.81
CA TRP A 90 0.68 -5.81 -0.56
C TRP A 90 1.58 -4.60 -0.32
N GLU A 91 2.29 -4.13 -1.33
CA GLU A 91 3.19 -2.98 -1.18
C GLU A 91 2.41 -1.69 -0.89
N ALA A 92 1.23 -1.52 -1.48
CA ALA A 92 0.32 -0.42 -1.16
C ALA A 92 -0.08 -0.43 0.33
N LEU A 93 -0.52 -1.59 0.84
CA LEU A 93 -0.86 -1.78 2.25
C LEU A 93 0.36 -1.55 3.16
N ALA A 94 1.47 -2.25 2.88
CA ALA A 94 2.69 -2.17 3.67
C ALA A 94 3.26 -0.74 3.71
N GLY A 95 3.13 0.01 2.61
CA GLY A 95 3.51 1.42 2.54
C GLY A 95 2.74 2.26 3.57
N SER A 96 1.43 2.05 3.70
CA SER A 96 0.63 2.76 4.72
C SER A 96 1.05 2.41 6.15
N ILE A 97 1.38 1.15 6.43
CA ILE A 97 1.88 0.72 7.76
C ILE A 97 3.24 1.35 8.08
N ARG A 98 4.16 1.42 7.10
CA ARG A 98 5.47 2.07 7.26
C ARG A 98 5.38 3.56 7.54
N LYS A 99 4.28 4.22 7.17
CA LYS A 99 4.01 5.60 7.59
C LYS A 99 3.67 5.66 9.07
N LEU A 100 2.92 4.70 9.60
CA LEU A 100 2.42 4.71 10.97
C LEU A 100 3.44 4.25 12.01
N THR A 101 4.42 3.43 11.63
CA THR A 101 5.46 2.95 12.55
C THR A 101 6.84 2.82 11.89
N PRO A 102 7.94 3.21 12.57
CA PRO A 102 9.30 3.04 12.06
C PRO A 102 9.77 1.57 12.05
N ASP A 103 9.11 0.71 12.83
CA ASP A 103 9.33 -0.74 12.86
C ASP A 103 8.02 -1.44 12.45
N PRO A 104 7.79 -1.61 11.14
CA PRO A 104 6.54 -2.17 10.63
C PRO A 104 6.47 -3.66 10.92
N ASP A 105 5.50 -4.03 11.77
CA ASP A 105 5.12 -5.41 12.06
C ASP A 105 3.59 -5.51 12.04
N LEU A 106 3.03 -6.61 11.53
CA LEU A 106 1.59 -6.83 11.57
C LEU A 106 1.08 -7.06 12.99
N ASP A 107 1.92 -7.60 13.86
CA ASP A 107 1.52 -7.88 15.25
C ASP A 107 1.24 -6.61 16.05
N VAL A 108 1.84 -5.47 15.67
CA VAL A 108 1.53 -4.18 16.31
C VAL A 108 0.13 -3.65 15.99
N LEU A 109 -0.53 -4.22 14.98
CA LEU A 109 -1.87 -3.86 14.54
C LEU A 109 -2.95 -4.69 15.25
N VAL A 110 -2.61 -5.88 15.74
CA VAL A 110 -3.56 -6.82 16.35
C VAL A 110 -4.14 -6.22 17.64
N GLY A 111 -5.46 -6.34 17.77
CA GLY A 111 -6.23 -5.84 18.90
C GLY A 111 -6.56 -4.35 18.85
N LYS A 112 -6.06 -3.61 17.85
CA LYS A 112 -6.28 -2.17 17.72
C LYS A 112 -7.42 -1.86 16.76
N ARG A 113 -8.14 -0.76 17.04
CA ARG A 113 -9.08 -0.19 16.06
C ARG A 113 -8.32 0.53 14.94
N GLN A 114 -8.75 0.31 13.70
CA GLN A 114 -8.07 0.79 12.50
C GLN A 114 -9.07 1.22 11.46
N THR A 115 -8.72 2.22 10.68
CA THR A 115 -9.49 2.67 9.51
C THR A 115 -8.80 2.19 8.24
N TRP A 116 -9.55 1.45 7.44
CA TRP A 116 -9.10 0.89 6.17
C TRP A 116 -9.87 1.55 5.04
N GLU A 117 -9.17 1.96 4.00
CA GLU A 117 -9.75 2.61 2.83
C GLU A 117 -9.16 2.05 1.52
N MET A 118 -10.02 1.88 0.52
CA MET A 118 -9.63 1.64 -0.86
C MET A 118 -9.18 2.96 -1.49
N LEU A 119 -7.88 3.10 -1.71
CA LEU A 119 -7.28 4.27 -2.36
C LEU A 119 -6.52 3.86 -3.63
N PRO A 120 -6.35 4.76 -4.61
CA PRO A 120 -5.57 4.46 -5.81
C PRO A 120 -4.14 4.07 -5.46
N GLY A 121 -3.72 2.88 -5.91
CA GLY A 121 -2.36 2.40 -5.83
C GLY A 121 -1.85 2.01 -7.22
N THR A 122 -0.60 2.36 -7.52
CA THR A 122 0.02 1.99 -8.78
C THR A 122 0.43 0.52 -8.75
N LEU A 123 -0.26 -0.30 -9.55
CA LEU A 123 -0.01 -1.73 -9.67
C LEU A 123 0.51 -2.09 -11.05
N ARG A 124 1.40 -3.07 -11.11
CA ARG A 124 1.80 -3.66 -12.38
C ARG A 124 0.74 -4.66 -12.85
N GLN A 125 -0.02 -4.29 -13.88
CA GLN A 125 -1.11 -5.10 -14.44
C GLN A 125 -0.79 -5.52 -15.89
N PRO A 126 -1.35 -6.65 -16.37
CA PRO A 126 -1.30 -6.96 -17.78
C PRO A 126 -2.09 -5.90 -18.55
N VAL A 127 -1.51 -5.37 -19.62
CA VAL A 127 -2.22 -4.47 -20.54
C VAL A 127 -3.28 -5.31 -21.24
N LEU A 128 -4.55 -4.93 -21.11
CA LEU A 128 -5.65 -5.64 -21.76
C LEU A 128 -6.00 -4.98 -23.10
N GLU A 129 -6.41 -5.78 -24.08
CA GLU A 129 -7.07 -5.33 -25.31
C GLU A 129 -8.55 -5.03 -25.04
N GLU A 130 -9.26 -4.50 -26.05
CA GLU A 130 -10.66 -4.08 -25.95
C GLU A 130 -11.62 -5.23 -25.59
N ASP A 131 -11.22 -6.46 -25.89
CA ASP A 131 -11.95 -7.69 -25.57
C ASP A 131 -11.61 -8.28 -24.18
N GLY A 132 -10.74 -7.60 -23.41
CA GLY A 132 -10.31 -8.04 -22.09
C GLY A 132 -9.18 -9.08 -22.11
N THR A 133 -8.62 -9.43 -23.28
CA THR A 133 -7.48 -10.36 -23.37
C THR A 133 -6.14 -9.63 -23.12
N PRO A 134 -5.11 -10.28 -22.56
CA PRO A 134 -3.81 -9.64 -22.37
C PRO A 134 -3.13 -9.35 -23.71
N LYS A 135 -2.82 -8.08 -23.95
CA LYS A 135 -2.00 -7.63 -25.08
C LYS A 135 -0.63 -8.30 -25.01
N LEU A 136 -0.22 -8.95 -26.09
CA LEU A 136 1.06 -9.66 -26.14
C LEU A 136 2.17 -8.78 -26.74
N ASP A 137 3.40 -9.00 -26.29
CA ASP A 137 4.61 -8.42 -26.89
C ASP A 137 5.02 -9.18 -28.17
N GLY A 138 6.06 -8.69 -28.87
CA GLY A 138 6.61 -9.35 -30.06
C GLY A 138 7.20 -10.75 -29.83
N ARG A 139 7.16 -11.26 -28.59
CA ARG A 139 7.58 -12.60 -28.17
C ARG A 139 6.42 -13.42 -27.59
N LEU A 140 5.17 -13.01 -27.84
CA LEU A 140 3.95 -13.67 -27.37
C LEU A 140 3.83 -13.75 -25.83
N ARG A 141 4.42 -12.80 -25.10
CA ARG A 141 4.27 -12.69 -23.64
C ARG A 141 3.33 -11.54 -23.29
N PRO A 142 2.53 -11.64 -22.22
CA PRO A 142 1.70 -10.53 -21.77
C PRO A 142 2.56 -9.28 -21.57
N LEU A 143 2.13 -8.17 -22.16
CA LEU A 143 2.68 -6.85 -21.92
C LEU A 143 2.18 -6.38 -20.56
N TRP A 144 3.09 -5.89 -19.73
CA TRP A 144 2.76 -5.39 -18.39
C TRP A 144 3.04 -3.90 -18.34
N ALA A 145 2.10 -3.14 -17.78
CA ALA A 145 2.25 -1.71 -17.53
C ALA A 145 1.82 -1.38 -16.09
N ASP A 146 2.26 -0.24 -15.61
CA ASP A 146 1.75 0.33 -14.37
C ASP A 146 0.36 0.93 -14.64
N ALA A 147 -0.60 0.61 -13.77
CA ALA A 147 -1.97 1.09 -13.82
C ALA A 147 -2.44 1.45 -12.41
N ASP A 148 -3.23 2.50 -12.29
CA ASP A 148 -3.84 2.87 -11.03
C ASP A 148 -5.03 1.97 -10.75
N VAL A 149 -4.98 1.29 -9.61
CA VAL A 149 -5.98 0.34 -9.15
C VAL A 149 -6.24 0.58 -7.68
N ASP A 150 -7.50 0.56 -7.29
CA ASP A 150 -7.85 0.72 -5.88
C ASP A 150 -7.27 -0.45 -5.05
N CYS A 151 -6.53 -0.08 -4.02
CA CYS A 151 -5.83 -0.97 -3.10
C CYS A 151 -6.23 -0.63 -1.66
N TRP A 152 -6.15 -1.61 -0.77
CA TRP A 152 -6.36 -1.34 0.66
C TRP A 152 -5.17 -0.60 1.26
N HIS A 153 -5.47 0.50 1.93
CA HIS A 153 -4.55 1.27 2.76
C HIS A 153 -5.12 1.37 4.18
N ILE A 154 -4.24 1.43 5.17
CA ILE A 154 -4.60 1.77 6.53
C ILE A 154 -4.37 3.26 6.71
N THR A 155 -5.44 4.02 6.95
CA THR A 155 -5.36 5.48 7.06
C THR A 155 -5.16 5.93 8.50
N GLU A 156 -5.62 5.14 9.48
CA GLU A 156 -5.53 5.43 10.90
C GLU A 156 -5.43 4.14 11.72
N VAL A 157 -4.63 4.17 12.79
CA VAL A 157 -4.57 3.08 13.78
C VAL A 157 -4.55 3.68 15.18
N GLU A 158 -5.41 3.17 16.05
CA GLU A 158 -5.48 3.55 17.45
C GLU A 158 -4.10 3.43 18.14
N GLY A 159 -3.65 4.54 18.72
CA GLY A 159 -2.34 4.62 19.38
C GLY A 159 -1.12 4.70 18.47
N LEU A 160 -1.28 4.67 17.13
CA LEU A 160 -0.23 5.03 16.16
C LEU A 160 -0.55 6.34 15.42
N GLY A 161 -1.80 6.81 15.46
CA GLY A 161 -2.25 8.04 14.82
C GLY A 161 -2.69 7.83 13.37
N THR A 162 -2.74 8.92 12.62
CA THR A 162 -3.15 8.91 11.20
C THR A 162 -1.96 8.97 10.26
N THR A 163 -2.14 8.43 9.05
CA THR A 163 -1.16 8.54 7.96
C THR A 163 -0.96 9.98 7.51
N ALA A 164 -2.00 10.81 7.57
CA ALA A 164 -1.93 12.23 7.23
C ALA A 164 -1.04 12.99 8.22
N GLU A 165 -1.25 12.83 9.54
CA GLU A 165 -0.40 13.44 10.57
C GLU A 165 1.05 12.94 10.45
N SER A 166 1.25 11.65 10.16
CA SER A 166 2.59 11.10 9.95
C SER A 166 3.28 11.69 8.72
N ASP A 167 2.55 11.92 7.63
CA ASP A 167 3.10 12.55 6.43
C ASP A 167 3.45 14.02 6.69
N GLU A 168 2.61 14.77 7.40
CA GLU A 168 2.91 16.15 7.81
C GLU A 168 4.16 16.21 8.71
N ALA A 169 4.21 15.39 9.76
CA ALA A 169 5.35 15.31 10.66
C ALA A 169 6.64 14.89 9.93
N PHE A 170 6.52 14.02 8.92
CA PHE A 170 7.65 13.63 8.10
C PHE A 170 8.13 14.77 7.19
N MET A 171 7.22 15.55 6.61
CA MET A 171 7.58 16.73 5.82
C MET A 171 8.27 17.79 6.67
N ASP A 172 7.79 18.04 7.89
CA ASP A 172 8.45 18.93 8.84
C ASP A 172 9.84 18.43 9.20
N PHE A 173 10.00 17.12 9.40
CA PHE A 173 11.32 16.51 9.61
C PHE A 173 12.26 16.76 8.43
N LEU A 174 11.81 16.58 7.18
CA LEU A 174 12.63 16.82 5.99
C LEU A 174 13.12 18.28 5.92
N ILE A 175 12.22 19.23 6.19
CA ILE A 175 12.50 20.67 6.18
C ILE A 175 13.50 21.02 7.30
N GLN A 176 13.25 20.54 8.52
CA GLN A 176 14.16 20.76 9.66
C GLN A 176 15.53 20.14 9.43
N ALA A 177 15.60 18.97 8.78
CA ALA A 177 16.86 18.30 8.49
C ALA A 177 17.69 19.03 7.42
N ALA A 178 17.05 19.85 6.58
CA ALA A 178 17.68 20.65 5.52
C ALA A 178 18.29 21.94 6.04
N ASP A 179 17.66 22.57 7.04
CA ASP A 179 18.04 23.88 7.58
C ASP A 179 19.53 23.93 7.98
N GLY A 180 20.28 24.86 7.39
CA GLY A 180 21.71 25.06 7.63
C GLY A 180 22.64 24.06 6.93
N LYS A 181 22.14 23.23 6.00
CA LYS A 181 22.96 22.28 5.22
C LYS A 181 22.97 22.60 3.74
N THR A 182 24.05 22.19 3.07
CA THR A 182 24.06 22.14 1.61
C THR A 182 23.23 20.98 1.10
N GLN A 183 22.76 21.05 -0.16
CA GLN A 183 22.00 19.98 -0.80
C GLN A 183 22.66 18.60 -0.65
N SER A 184 23.96 18.51 -0.92
CA SER A 184 24.70 17.24 -0.81
C SER A 184 24.73 16.68 0.61
N ALA A 185 25.00 17.53 1.61
CA ALA A 185 25.04 17.12 3.01
C ALA A 185 23.66 16.74 3.56
N TRP A 186 22.61 17.41 3.07
CA TRP A 186 21.23 17.08 3.40
C TRP A 186 20.85 15.69 2.89
N TYR A 187 21.05 15.41 1.59
CA TYR A 187 20.74 14.10 1.02
C TYR A 187 21.55 12.96 1.66
N GLU A 188 22.83 13.18 1.95
CA GLU A 188 23.66 12.20 2.66
C GLU A 188 23.10 11.88 4.05
N THR A 189 22.66 12.91 4.80
CA THR A 189 22.03 12.71 6.11
C THR A 189 20.72 11.93 5.97
N LEU A 190 19.88 12.26 4.99
CA LEU A 190 18.58 11.63 4.80
C LEU A 190 18.71 10.14 4.45
N LEU A 191 19.66 9.77 3.57
CA LEU A 191 19.86 8.39 3.17
C LEU A 191 20.40 7.48 4.29
N GLN A 192 20.88 8.07 5.39
CA GLN A 192 21.27 7.34 6.61
C GLN A 192 20.12 7.17 7.62
N ASP A 193 19.02 7.92 7.46
CA ASP A 193 17.88 7.86 8.37
C ASP A 193 16.91 6.72 8.01
N ARG A 194 16.56 5.91 9.01
CA ARG A 194 15.64 4.78 8.84
C ARG A 194 14.24 5.22 8.40
N ARG A 195 13.78 6.40 8.81
CA ARG A 195 12.47 6.96 8.44
C ARG A 195 12.39 7.31 6.95
N VAL A 196 13.52 7.62 6.34
CA VAL A 196 13.62 7.91 4.91
C VAL A 196 13.75 6.60 4.14
N THR A 197 14.67 5.73 4.55
CA THR A 197 14.95 4.47 3.85
C THR A 197 13.79 3.46 3.91
N SER A 198 12.83 3.63 4.84
CA SER A 198 11.57 2.87 4.86
C SER A 198 10.53 3.35 3.85
N ARG A 199 10.71 4.54 3.24
CA ARG A 199 9.80 5.17 2.28
C ARG A 199 10.42 5.18 0.86
N ASN A 200 10.12 4.14 0.09
CA ASN A 200 10.71 3.90 -1.25
C ASN A 200 10.48 5.04 -2.25
N ASP A 201 9.31 5.67 -2.19
CA ASP A 201 8.94 6.87 -2.95
C ASP A 201 9.88 8.05 -2.64
N ILE A 202 10.18 8.27 -1.36
CA ILE A 202 11.08 9.34 -0.92
C ILE A 202 12.52 9.04 -1.34
N VAL A 203 12.98 7.80 -1.18
CA VAL A 203 14.32 7.38 -1.64
C VAL A 203 14.46 7.57 -3.14
N THR A 204 13.43 7.25 -3.91
CA THR A 204 13.38 7.48 -5.35
C THR A 204 13.42 8.97 -5.67
N ALA A 205 12.64 9.80 -4.97
CA ALA A 205 12.65 11.25 -5.14
C ALA A 205 14.00 11.91 -4.80
N ILE A 206 14.71 11.38 -3.79
CA ILE A 206 16.09 11.79 -3.45
C ILE A 206 17.05 11.40 -4.57
N THR A 207 16.97 10.16 -5.05
CA THR A 207 17.86 9.62 -6.09
C THR A 207 17.66 10.37 -7.42
N ASP A 208 16.41 10.70 -7.74
CA ASP A 208 16.02 11.51 -8.89
C ASP A 208 16.30 13.01 -8.71
N ARG A 209 16.76 13.43 -7.52
CA ARG A 209 16.97 14.83 -7.09
C ARG A 209 15.73 15.74 -7.16
N LYS A 210 14.54 15.16 -7.27
CA LYS A 210 13.26 15.89 -7.36
C LYS A 210 12.73 16.37 -6.01
N LEU A 211 13.18 15.76 -4.91
CA LEU A 211 12.67 16.10 -3.58
C LEU A 211 12.97 17.55 -3.21
N LEU A 212 14.21 18.02 -3.41
CA LEU A 212 14.57 19.41 -3.14
C LEU A 212 13.75 20.37 -4.00
N ASP A 213 13.71 20.13 -5.32
CA ASP A 213 12.97 20.97 -6.26
C ASP A 213 11.50 21.12 -5.86
N THR A 214 10.89 20.04 -5.37
CA THR A 214 9.51 20.03 -4.88
C THR A 214 9.35 20.90 -3.63
N LEU A 215 10.26 20.79 -2.65
CA LEU A 215 10.20 21.58 -1.41
C LEU A 215 10.45 23.07 -1.66
N THR A 216 11.39 23.41 -2.55
CA THR A 216 11.68 24.79 -2.94
C THR A 216 10.53 25.38 -3.74
N ALA A 217 9.97 24.64 -4.70
CA ALA A 217 8.80 25.08 -5.46
C ALA A 217 7.55 25.28 -4.58
N ALA A 218 7.41 24.45 -3.52
CA ALA A 218 6.37 24.61 -2.51
C ALA A 218 6.63 25.76 -1.51
N GLY A 219 7.75 26.48 -1.64
CA GLY A 219 8.13 27.59 -0.76
C GLY A 219 8.43 27.15 0.67
N LYS A 220 8.84 25.90 0.89
CA LYS A 220 9.20 25.36 2.20
C LYS A 220 10.68 25.53 2.54
N LEU A 221 11.51 25.62 1.51
CA LEU A 221 12.96 25.83 1.60
C LEU A 221 13.38 26.96 0.66
N THR A 222 14.44 27.67 1.03
CA THR A 222 15.17 28.62 0.19
C THR A 222 16.65 28.27 0.20
N GLU A 223 17.36 28.61 -0.87
CA GLU A 223 18.79 28.41 -0.99
C GLU A 223 19.49 29.77 -1.05
N ASP A 224 20.55 29.96 -0.26
CA ASP A 224 21.34 31.17 -0.29
C ASP A 224 22.44 31.15 -1.37
N ALA A 225 23.23 32.23 -1.45
CA ALA A 225 24.31 32.35 -2.43
C ALA A 225 25.46 31.34 -2.21
N GLU A 226 25.55 30.71 -1.04
CA GLU A 226 26.57 29.72 -0.67
C GLU A 226 26.06 28.27 -0.89
N GLY A 227 24.81 28.11 -1.32
CA GLY A 227 24.17 26.82 -1.55
C GLY A 227 23.67 26.15 -0.27
N VAL A 228 23.46 26.93 0.80
CA VAL A 228 22.91 26.45 2.07
C VAL A 228 21.39 26.60 2.04
N LEU A 229 20.71 25.54 2.46
CA LEU A 229 19.26 25.47 2.54
C LEU A 229 18.78 26.08 3.85
N HIS A 230 17.75 26.92 3.77
CA HIS A 230 17.09 27.58 4.89
C HIS A 230 15.59 27.30 4.85
N LYS A 231 15.01 26.94 5.99
CA LYS A 231 13.55 26.84 6.11
C LYS A 231 12.90 28.22 6.00
N VAL A 232 11.72 28.26 5.40
CA VAL A 232 10.89 29.47 5.27
C VAL A 232 10.00 29.67 6.48
#